data_AF-A0A917Y3Z0-F1
#
_entry.id   AF-A0A917Y3Z0-F1
#
_cell.length_a   1.000
_cell.length_b   1.000
_cell.length_c   1.000
_cell.angle_alpha   90.00
_cell.angle_beta   90.00
_cell.angle_gamma   90.00
#
_symmetry.space_group_name_H-M   'P 1'
#
loop_
_entity.id
_entity.type
_entity.pdbx_description
1 polymer ?
#
loop_
_entity_poly.entity_id
_entity_poly.type
_entity_poly.pdbx_seq_one_letter_code
_entity_poly.pdbx_strand_id
1 'polypeptide(L)'
;MQKMRRLVYAAITVLAGTSLALLPSSAFAADVDGSSYRYCANAYGFYDYTRDGSAAGYPKYDTSGVVAVRLNTTCGWIDGGVLQYTGYEYRAGVWRQIPWQEPWSNGFGDYSVKFNDVRDIRLRVCNIQVVDAADKISGCGVVS
;
A
#
# COMPACT_ATOMS: atom_id res chain seq x y z
N MET A 1 19.35 -68.52 -24.76
CA MET A 1 18.94 -67.12 -24.98
C MET A 1 18.07 -66.69 -23.80
N GLN A 2 18.54 -65.67 -23.11
CA GLN A 2 18.07 -65.12 -21.85
C GLN A 2 17.09 -63.98 -22.13
N LYS A 3 15.94 -63.92 -21.45
CA LYS A 3 15.45 -62.75 -20.68
C LYS A 3 13.93 -62.77 -20.50
N MET A 4 13.57 -63.07 -19.25
CA MET A 4 12.36 -62.65 -18.54
C MET A 4 11.74 -61.35 -19.08
N ARG A 5 10.45 -61.37 -19.42
CA ARG A 5 9.63 -60.17 -19.52
C ARG A 5 8.73 -60.06 -18.29
N ARG A 6 8.89 -58.91 -17.65
CA ARG A 6 8.43 -58.49 -16.33
C ARG A 6 6.91 -58.36 -16.27
N LEU A 7 6.34 -58.83 -15.15
CA LEU A 7 5.05 -58.41 -14.63
C LEU A 7 5.06 -56.89 -14.45
N VAL A 8 4.11 -56.19 -15.08
CA VAL A 8 3.87 -54.77 -14.84
C VAL A 8 2.58 -54.65 -14.04
N TYR A 9 2.74 -54.23 -12.78
CA TYR A 9 1.69 -53.87 -11.85
C TYR A 9 0.89 -52.68 -12.41
N ALA A 10 -0.43 -52.83 -12.52
CA ALA A 10 -1.34 -51.71 -12.73
C ALA A 10 -1.85 -51.24 -11.37
N ALA A 11 -1.16 -50.27 -10.77
CA ALA A 11 -1.70 -49.50 -9.65
C ALA A 11 -2.44 -48.29 -10.22
N ILE A 12 -3.77 -48.33 -10.19
CA ILE A 12 -4.62 -47.18 -10.50
C ILE A 12 -4.64 -46.28 -9.26
N THR A 13 -3.79 -45.27 -9.23
CA THR A 13 -3.89 -44.18 -8.25
C THR A 13 -4.93 -43.18 -8.73
N VAL A 14 -6.12 -43.24 -8.14
CA VAL A 14 -7.11 -42.16 -8.19
C VAL A 14 -6.56 -41.01 -7.34
N LEU A 15 -5.91 -40.02 -7.97
CA LEU A 15 -5.64 -38.73 -7.34
C LEU A 15 -6.95 -37.93 -7.32
N ALA A 16 -7.69 -38.09 -6.23
CA ALA A 16 -8.80 -37.20 -5.89
C ALA A 16 -8.27 -35.78 -5.71
N GLY A 17 -9.07 -34.82 -6.20
CA GLY A 17 -8.66 -33.44 -6.35
C GLY A 17 -8.39 -32.71 -5.05
N THR A 18 -7.42 -31.82 -5.12
CA THR A 18 -7.56 -30.45 -4.63
C THR A 18 -6.90 -29.56 -5.66
N SER A 19 -7.72 -28.84 -6.42
CA SER A 19 -7.29 -27.71 -7.22
C SER A 19 -6.73 -26.66 -6.26
N LEU A 20 -5.42 -26.68 -6.03
CA LEU A 20 -4.69 -25.51 -5.52
C LEU A 20 -4.69 -24.44 -6.62
N ALA A 21 -5.87 -23.93 -6.96
CA ALA A 21 -6.01 -22.64 -7.63
C ALA A 21 -5.92 -21.55 -6.55
N LEU A 22 -4.83 -21.53 -5.79
CA LEU A 22 -4.40 -20.40 -4.97
C LEU A 22 -3.38 -19.61 -5.79
N LEU A 23 -3.86 -18.92 -6.80
CA LEU A 23 -3.12 -17.87 -7.50
C LEU A 23 -4.11 -16.72 -7.72
N PRO A 24 -3.76 -15.43 -7.53
CA PRO A 24 -2.57 -14.84 -6.93
C PRO A 24 -2.90 -14.04 -5.64
N SER A 25 -1.90 -13.84 -4.79
CA SER A 25 -1.64 -12.53 -4.20
C SER A 25 -0.25 -12.57 -3.60
N SER A 26 0.73 -12.08 -4.36
CA SER A 26 1.98 -11.61 -3.79
C SER A 26 1.62 -10.47 -2.84
N ALA A 27 1.42 -10.78 -1.57
CA ALA A 27 1.38 -9.78 -0.52
C ALA A 27 2.78 -9.18 -0.43
N PHE A 28 2.87 -7.86 -0.55
CA PHE A 28 4.14 -7.16 -0.44
C PHE A 28 4.04 -6.15 0.69
N ALA A 29 5.04 -6.13 1.55
CA ALA A 29 5.27 -5.08 2.52
C ALA A 29 6.15 -4.00 1.90
N ALA A 30 5.86 -2.75 2.19
CA ALA A 30 6.73 -1.61 1.92
C ALA A 30 6.90 -0.83 3.22
N ASP A 31 8.15 -0.53 3.56
CA ASP A 31 8.47 0.44 4.60
C ASP A 31 8.15 1.84 4.06
N VAL A 32 7.71 2.72 4.96
CA VAL A 32 7.57 4.14 4.70
C VAL A 32 8.68 4.85 5.46
N ASP A 33 9.51 5.61 4.76
CA ASP A 33 10.47 6.53 5.38
C ASP A 33 10.68 7.77 4.49
N GLY A 34 10.72 8.94 5.12
CA GLY A 34 11.08 10.18 4.45
C GLY A 34 10.61 11.42 5.18
N SER A 35 10.98 12.57 4.61
CA SER A 35 10.85 13.86 5.29
C SER A 35 10.26 14.92 4.37
N SER A 36 9.64 15.91 5.01
CA SER A 36 9.15 17.10 4.33
C SER A 36 10.31 18.04 4.01
N TYR A 37 10.02 19.14 3.30
CA TYR A 37 11.00 20.18 3.00
C TYR A 37 11.69 20.67 4.28
N ARG A 38 13.03 20.74 4.23
CA ARG A 38 13.91 21.10 5.36
C ARG A 38 13.78 20.17 6.58
N TYR A 39 13.26 18.96 6.42
CA TYR A 39 13.17 17.95 7.49
C TYR A 39 12.29 18.36 8.68
N CYS A 40 11.27 19.18 8.43
CA CYS A 40 10.41 19.71 9.47
C CYS A 40 9.35 18.71 9.95
N ALA A 41 8.98 17.75 9.12
CA ALA A 41 8.14 16.62 9.47
C ALA A 41 8.73 15.34 8.85
N ASN A 42 8.69 14.24 9.59
CA ASN A 42 9.17 12.94 9.15
C ASN A 42 8.00 11.97 9.17
N ALA A 43 7.87 11.16 8.12
CA ALA A 43 6.92 10.06 8.07
C ALA A 43 7.69 8.74 8.13
N TYR A 44 7.27 7.84 9.01
CA TYR A 44 7.80 6.50 9.10
C TYR A 44 6.70 5.48 9.37
N GLY A 45 6.84 4.26 8.87
CA GLY A 45 5.86 3.21 9.11
C GLY A 45 5.97 2.10 8.09
N PHE A 46 4.86 1.43 7.83
CA PHE A 46 4.79 0.37 6.84
C PHE A 46 3.38 0.23 6.29
N TYR A 47 3.29 -0.33 5.09
CA TYR A 47 2.03 -0.83 4.56
C TYR A 47 2.24 -2.12 3.79
N ASP A 48 1.24 -2.98 3.88
CA ASP A 48 1.13 -4.19 3.08
C ASP A 48 0.12 -3.97 1.98
N TYR A 49 0.36 -4.53 0.80
CA TYR A 49 -0.65 -4.59 -0.24
C TYR A 49 -0.82 -6.00 -0.79
N THR A 50 -2.07 -6.36 -1.05
CA THR A 50 -2.44 -7.57 -1.77
C THR A 50 -2.81 -7.23 -3.21
N ARG A 51 -2.44 -8.12 -4.13
CA ARG A 51 -2.87 -8.06 -5.53
C ARG A 51 -3.58 -9.35 -5.86
N ASP A 52 -4.91 -9.37 -5.74
CA ASP A 52 -5.71 -10.52 -6.14
C ASP A 52 -6.49 -10.24 -7.44
N GLY A 53 -6.83 -11.28 -8.19
CA GLY A 53 -7.62 -11.16 -9.42
C GLY A 53 -9.13 -11.24 -9.20
N SER A 54 -9.61 -11.02 -7.97
CA SER A 54 -10.91 -11.55 -7.50
C SER A 54 -12.13 -10.70 -7.89
N ALA A 55 -11.95 -9.46 -8.34
CA ALA A 55 -13.05 -8.58 -8.72
C ALA A 55 -13.23 -8.53 -10.24
N ALA A 56 -14.30 -9.16 -10.75
CA ALA A 56 -14.86 -8.95 -12.09
C ALA A 56 -13.86 -8.91 -13.29
N GLY A 57 -12.72 -9.62 -13.21
CA GLY A 57 -11.73 -9.71 -14.29
C GLY A 57 -10.62 -8.65 -14.28
N TYR A 58 -10.46 -7.85 -13.22
CA TYR A 58 -9.31 -6.95 -13.06
C TYR A 58 -8.50 -7.28 -11.80
N PRO A 59 -7.19 -6.94 -11.74
CA PRO A 59 -6.41 -7.09 -10.52
C PRO A 59 -6.85 -6.05 -9.49
N LYS A 60 -7.39 -6.52 -8.36
CA LYS A 60 -7.69 -5.74 -7.17
C LYS A 60 -6.40 -5.42 -6.43
N TYR A 61 -6.30 -4.20 -5.91
CA TYR A 61 -5.16 -3.74 -5.12
C TYR A 61 -5.69 -3.19 -3.80
N ASP A 62 -5.52 -3.96 -2.73
CA ASP A 62 -5.93 -3.55 -1.39
C ASP A 62 -4.69 -3.33 -0.54
N THR A 63 -4.58 -2.15 0.08
CA THR A 63 -3.48 -1.76 0.94
C THR A 63 -3.97 -1.57 2.37
N SER A 64 -3.19 -2.02 3.34
CA SER A 64 -3.41 -1.81 4.78
C SER A 64 -2.09 -1.54 5.48
N GLY A 65 -2.06 -0.57 6.39
CA GLY A 65 -0.85 -0.24 7.13
C GLY A 65 -1.01 0.94 8.08
N VAL A 66 0.09 1.33 8.70
CA VAL A 66 0.16 2.46 9.61
C VAL A 66 1.41 3.29 9.33
N VAL A 67 1.22 4.60 9.20
CA VAL A 67 2.30 5.56 9.01
C VAL A 67 2.19 6.66 10.06
N ALA A 68 3.25 6.83 10.83
CA ALA A 68 3.38 7.90 11.80
C ALA A 68 4.05 9.11 11.15
N VAL A 69 3.51 10.30 11.40
CA VAL A 69 4.13 11.59 11.12
C VAL A 69 4.58 12.22 12.44
N ARG A 70 5.83 12.67 12.49
CA ARG A 70 6.39 13.36 13.64
C ARG A 70 7.00 14.69 13.21
N LEU A 71 6.73 15.72 14.01
CA LEU A 71 7.34 17.03 13.85
C LEU A 71 8.79 17.02 14.32
N ASN A 72 9.64 17.70 13.57
CA ASN A 72 10.96 18.09 14.01
C ASN A 72 10.88 19.48 14.64
N THR A 73 11.14 19.58 15.94
CA THR A 73 10.98 20.79 16.77
C THR A 73 11.87 21.96 16.34
N THR A 74 12.79 21.75 15.41
CA THR A 74 13.68 22.79 14.86
C THR A 74 12.97 23.76 13.92
N CYS A 75 11.81 23.39 13.37
CA CYS A 75 11.04 24.25 12.46
C CYS A 75 9.93 25.01 13.21
N GLY A 76 10.27 26.11 13.88
CA GLY A 76 9.33 26.92 14.66
C GLY A 76 8.28 27.71 13.86
N TRP A 77 8.24 27.57 12.54
CA TRP A 77 7.28 28.23 11.65
C TRP A 77 6.15 27.31 11.17
N ILE A 78 6.19 26.01 11.55
CA ILE A 78 5.14 25.04 11.25
C ILE A 78 4.42 24.64 12.53
N ASP A 79 3.14 24.30 12.39
CA ASP A 79 2.26 23.86 13.48
C ASP A 79 2.00 22.35 13.42
N GLY A 80 2.25 21.72 12.26
CA GLY A 80 1.88 20.34 12.02
C GLY A 80 2.60 19.70 10.83
N GLY A 81 2.48 18.39 10.74
CA GLY A 81 2.90 17.60 9.60
C GLY A 81 1.73 16.72 9.16
N VAL A 82 1.57 16.57 7.85
CA VAL A 82 0.46 15.79 7.27
C VAL A 82 0.98 14.78 6.26
N LEU A 83 0.44 13.57 6.34
CA LEU A 83 0.64 12.55 5.33
C LEU A 83 -0.40 12.72 4.22
N GLN A 84 0.04 12.69 2.97
CA GLN A 84 -0.84 12.65 1.82
C GLN A 84 -0.49 11.49 0.91
N TYR A 85 -1.49 10.98 0.21
CA TYR A 85 -1.33 9.93 -0.79
C TYR A 85 -1.99 10.32 -2.11
N THR A 86 -1.49 9.74 -3.20
CA THR A 86 -2.11 9.73 -4.53
C THR A 86 -1.91 8.33 -5.13
N GLY A 87 -2.61 8.04 -6.23
CA GLY A 87 -2.58 6.75 -6.90
C GLY A 87 -3.63 6.70 -8.00
N TYR A 88 -3.95 5.50 -8.45
CA TYR A 88 -5.06 5.26 -9.36
C TYR A 88 -6.11 4.40 -8.69
N GLU A 89 -7.35 4.89 -8.63
CA GLU A 89 -8.50 4.17 -8.08
C GLU A 89 -9.36 3.59 -9.20
N TYR A 90 -9.86 2.38 -9.04
CA TYR A 90 -10.78 1.77 -10.00
C TYR A 90 -12.22 2.22 -9.73
N ARG A 91 -12.82 2.96 -10.67
CA ARG A 91 -14.23 3.39 -10.60
C ARG A 91 -14.91 3.20 -11.95
N ALA A 92 -16.10 2.59 -11.91
CA ALA A 92 -16.96 2.41 -13.09
C ALA A 92 -16.22 1.83 -14.31
N GLY A 93 -15.39 0.81 -14.10
CA GLY A 93 -14.70 0.11 -15.20
C GLY A 93 -13.33 0.69 -15.58
N VAL A 94 -12.92 1.83 -15.01
CA VAL A 94 -11.69 2.54 -15.42
C VAL A 94 -10.82 2.94 -14.22
N TRP A 95 -9.50 2.92 -14.43
CA TRP A 95 -8.53 3.47 -13.49
C TRP A 95 -8.46 4.99 -13.62
N ARG A 96 -8.62 5.73 -12.51
CA ARG A 96 -8.55 7.19 -12.49
C ARG A 96 -7.56 7.65 -11.43
N GLN A 97 -6.74 8.61 -11.80
CA GLN A 97 -5.83 9.22 -10.85
C GLN A 97 -6.62 10.01 -9.80
N ILE A 98 -6.31 9.78 -8.53
CA ILE A 98 -6.86 10.55 -7.41
C ILE A 98 -5.92 11.71 -7.07
N PRO A 99 -6.43 12.91 -6.74
CA PRO A 99 -5.58 14.01 -6.29
C PRO A 99 -4.90 13.64 -4.96
N TRP A 100 -3.88 14.41 -4.59
CA TRP A 100 -3.28 14.29 -3.27
C TRP A 100 -4.32 14.58 -2.19
N GLN A 101 -4.52 13.62 -1.30
CA GLN A 101 -5.46 13.70 -0.20
C GLN A 101 -4.90 12.99 1.03
N GLU A 102 -5.48 13.26 2.20
CA GLU A 102 -5.06 12.63 3.44
C GLU A 102 -5.65 11.22 3.57
N PRO A 103 -4.87 10.23 4.02
CA PRO A 103 -5.44 8.98 4.48
C PRO A 103 -6.21 9.21 5.79
N TRP A 104 -7.00 8.22 6.19
CA TRP A 104 -7.72 8.31 7.46
C TRP A 104 -6.72 8.40 8.63
N SER A 105 -7.02 9.30 9.57
CA SER A 105 -6.19 9.56 10.75
C SER A 105 -7.01 9.36 12.01
N ASN A 106 -6.38 8.79 13.03
CA ASN A 106 -6.95 8.64 14.37
C ASN A 106 -6.69 9.87 15.27
N GLY A 107 -6.04 10.92 14.76
CA GLY A 107 -5.57 12.08 15.51
C GLY A 107 -4.18 12.54 15.08
N PHE A 108 -3.63 13.55 15.75
CA PHE A 108 -2.34 14.15 15.38
C PHE A 108 -1.21 13.11 15.32
N GLY A 109 -0.72 12.86 14.10
CA GLY A 109 0.55 12.20 13.86
C GLY A 109 0.50 10.70 13.58
N ASP A 110 -0.63 10.00 13.66
CA ASP A 110 -0.71 8.59 13.25
C ASP A 110 -1.83 8.37 12.22
N TYR A 111 -1.46 7.87 11.04
CA TYR A 111 -2.33 7.66 9.89
C TYR A 111 -2.51 6.17 9.62
N SER A 112 -3.75 5.76 9.46
CA SER A 112 -4.09 4.43 8.98
C SER A 112 -4.23 4.49 7.46
N VAL A 113 -3.33 3.79 6.77
CA VAL A 113 -3.36 3.70 5.31
C VAL A 113 -4.20 2.48 4.93
N LYS A 114 -5.45 2.73 4.53
CA LYS A 114 -6.36 1.70 4.01
C LYS A 114 -6.90 2.16 2.67
N PHE A 115 -6.42 1.56 1.60
CA PHE A 115 -6.82 1.90 0.23
C PHE A 115 -7.37 0.64 -0.42
N ASN A 116 -8.64 0.67 -0.84
CA ASN A 116 -9.25 -0.44 -1.56
C ASN A 116 -9.33 -0.09 -3.04
N ASP A 117 -8.99 -1.03 -3.91
CA ASP A 117 -8.96 -0.81 -5.36
C ASP A 117 -8.09 0.39 -5.78
N VAL A 118 -6.96 0.61 -5.09
CA VAL A 118 -5.99 1.67 -5.41
C VAL A 118 -4.63 1.08 -5.71
N ARG A 119 -4.05 1.45 -6.86
CA ARG A 119 -2.72 1.02 -7.28
C ARG A 119 -1.76 2.21 -7.45
N ASP A 120 -0.48 1.88 -7.61
CA ASP A 120 0.60 2.83 -7.86
C ASP A 120 0.64 3.95 -6.80
N ILE A 121 0.42 3.57 -5.54
CA ILE A 121 0.36 4.49 -4.40
C ILE A 121 1.68 5.24 -4.28
N ARG A 122 1.58 6.55 -4.11
CA ARG A 122 2.70 7.40 -3.73
C ARG A 122 2.32 8.16 -2.48
N LEU A 123 3.24 8.21 -1.55
CA LEU A 123 3.09 8.92 -0.29
C LEU A 123 3.98 10.17 -0.31
N ARG A 124 3.54 11.19 0.41
CA ARG A 124 4.35 12.37 0.71
C ARG A 124 4.00 12.89 2.09
N VAL A 125 4.96 13.50 2.75
CA VAL A 125 4.75 14.23 3.99
C VAL A 125 4.93 15.71 3.73
N CYS A 126 3.98 16.52 4.21
CA CYS A 126 3.96 17.97 4.03
C CYS A 126 3.96 18.68 5.39
N ASN A 127 4.37 19.94 5.36
CA ASN A 127 4.28 20.85 6.49
C ASN A 127 2.90 21.51 6.52
N ILE A 128 2.33 21.67 7.71
CA ILE A 128 1.16 22.51 7.97
C ILE A 128 1.63 23.77 8.70
N GLN A 129 1.22 24.92 8.19
CA GLN A 129 1.27 26.20 8.88
C GLN A 129 -0.18 26.67 9.11
N VAL A 130 -0.53 27.08 10.31
CA VAL A 130 -1.81 27.74 10.59
C VAL A 130 -1.62 29.22 10.30
N VAL A 131 -2.19 29.69 9.19
CA VAL A 131 -2.16 31.11 8.79
C VAL A 131 -3.59 31.62 8.80
N ASP A 132 -3.86 32.66 9.59
CA ASP A 132 -5.19 33.29 9.68
C ASP A 132 -6.33 32.29 9.97
N ALA A 133 -6.09 31.35 10.89
CA ALA A 133 -7.00 30.26 11.28
C ALA A 133 -7.33 29.23 10.17
N ALA A 134 -6.55 29.21 9.08
CA ALA A 134 -6.63 28.18 8.05
C ALA A 134 -5.32 27.39 7.95
N ASP A 135 -5.45 26.07 7.76
CA ASP A 135 -4.31 25.20 7.52
C ASP A 135 -3.77 25.42 6.10
N LYS A 136 -2.49 25.79 6.03
CA LYS A 136 -1.75 25.91 4.78
C LYS A 136 -0.77 24.76 4.66
N ILE A 137 -1.06 23.86 3.72
CA ILE A 137 -0.17 22.75 3.36
C ILE A 137 0.93 23.27 2.43
N SER A 138 2.19 23.01 2.77
CA SER A 138 3.35 23.41 1.98
C SER A 138 4.55 22.47 2.19
N GLY A 139 5.64 22.68 1.45
CA GLY A 139 6.91 22.02 1.71
C GLY A 139 6.84 20.49 1.71
N CYS A 140 6.13 19.89 0.75
CA CYS A 140 5.98 18.46 0.68
C CYS A 140 7.24 17.74 0.18
N GLY A 141 7.56 16.59 0.77
CA GLY A 141 8.57 15.65 0.30
C GLY A 141 7.95 14.26 0.06
N VAL A 142 8.32 13.62 -1.05
CA VAL A 142 7.90 12.23 -1.34
C VAL A 142 8.59 11.31 -0.34
N VAL A 143 7.85 10.32 0.15
CA VAL A 143 8.37 9.29 1.05
C VAL A 143 8.34 7.95 0.33
N SER A 144 9.39 7.15 0.52
CA SER A 144 9.56 5.83 -0.11
C SER A 144 8.87 4.77 0.70
#